data_AF-A0A9D9YCK0-F1
#
_entry.id   AF-A0A9D9YCK0-F1
#
_cell.length_a   1.000
_cell.length_b   1.000
_cell.length_c   1.000
_cell.angle_alpha   90.00
_cell.angle_beta   90.00
_cell.angle_gamma   90.00
#
_symmetry.space_group_name_H-M   'P 1'
#
loop_
_entity.id
_entity.type
_entity.pdbx_description
1 polymer ?
#
loop_
_entity_poly.entity_id
_entity_poly.type
_entity_poly.pdbx_seq_one_letter_code
_entity_poly.pdbx_strand_id
1 'polypeptide(L)'
;MGVEISKPIVEKNLIDQALKNFTGEVEQDYPPYSSKPVDGKPLFQIAREGGLADIEIPKHKVKISKIDILEEKTISKDDLLKHVRSVVSSVDGDFRQEEILKDWERFIGESEINEFPIVKILVSCGSGAYMRTIAHELGKVLGVKSIAYHIKRTKIGEYDIKSVK
;
A
#
# COMPACT_ATOMS: atom_id res chain seq x y z
N MET A 1 23.72 -4.07 24.32
CA MET A 1 22.41 -4.75 24.32
C MET A 1 21.93 -4.75 22.87
N GLY A 2 22.40 -5.71 22.09
CA GLY A 2 22.04 -5.83 20.67
C GLY A 2 20.73 -6.58 20.58
N VAL A 3 19.68 -5.93 20.08
CA VAL A 3 18.46 -6.64 19.69
C VAL A 3 18.77 -7.25 18.33
N GLU A 4 19.08 -8.55 18.31
CA GLU A 4 19.03 -9.33 17.07
C GLU A 4 17.60 -9.23 16.53
N ILE A 5 17.44 -8.60 15.36
CA ILE A 5 16.17 -8.60 14.63
C ILE A 5 16.05 -9.95 13.92
N SER A 6 15.88 -11.01 14.70
CA SER A 6 15.65 -12.35 14.18
C SER A 6 14.19 -12.47 13.74
N LYS A 7 13.96 -12.27 12.44
CA LYS A 7 12.69 -12.44 11.69
C LYS A 7 11.57 -11.45 12.06
N PRO A 8 10.96 -10.73 11.09
CA PRO A 8 9.68 -10.08 11.33
C PRO A 8 8.59 -11.15 11.29
N ILE A 9 8.54 -12.00 12.31
CA ILE A 9 7.28 -12.65 12.65
C ILE A 9 6.50 -11.55 13.36
N VAL A 10 5.79 -10.74 12.58
CA VAL A 10 4.80 -9.86 13.16
C VAL A 10 3.78 -10.78 13.80
N GLU A 11 3.78 -10.86 15.14
CA GLU A 11 2.83 -11.71 15.83
C GLU A 11 1.42 -11.34 15.38
N LYS A 12 0.59 -12.33 15.06
CA LYS A 12 -0.78 -12.14 14.54
C LYS A 12 -1.61 -11.16 15.38
N ASN A 13 -1.36 -11.11 16.68
CA ASN A 13 -2.02 -10.20 17.61
C ASN A 13 -1.63 -8.72 17.35
N LEU A 14 -0.39 -8.45 16.96
CA LEU A 14 0.10 -7.09 16.72
C LEU A 14 -0.53 -6.47 15.46
N ILE A 15 -0.72 -7.25 14.39
CA ILE A 15 -1.38 -6.77 13.16
C ILE A 15 -2.85 -6.43 13.44
N ASP A 16 -3.57 -7.32 14.12
CA ASP A 16 -4.97 -7.08 14.48
C ASP A 16 -5.12 -5.84 15.37
N GLN A 17 -4.24 -5.67 16.36
CA GLN A 17 -4.22 -4.49 17.21
C GLN A 17 -3.90 -3.21 16.42
N ALA A 18 -2.89 -3.24 15.56
CA ALA A 18 -2.54 -2.10 14.72
C ALA A 18 -3.69 -1.70 13.79
N LEU A 19 -4.41 -2.67 13.23
CA LEU A 19 -5.52 -2.41 12.33
C LEU A 19 -6.72 -1.73 13.01
N LYS A 20 -6.92 -1.95 14.31
CA LYS A 20 -7.99 -1.28 15.08
C LYS A 20 -7.82 0.25 15.10
N ASN A 21 -6.59 0.75 15.01
CA ASN A 21 -6.30 2.19 14.97
C ASN A 21 -6.85 2.88 13.71
N PHE A 22 -7.21 2.12 12.68
CA PHE A 22 -7.73 2.67 11.43
C PHE A 22 -9.25 2.55 11.32
N THR A 23 -9.98 2.11 12.34
CA THR A 23 -11.45 2.08 12.31
C THR A 23 -12.02 3.36 12.92
N GLY A 24 -13.08 3.91 12.32
CA GLY A 24 -13.70 5.17 12.72
C GLY A 24 -13.40 6.31 11.74
N GLU A 25 -13.35 7.53 12.26
CA GLU A 25 -12.89 8.69 11.49
C GLU A 25 -11.37 8.79 11.57
N VAL A 26 -10.73 8.72 10.42
CA VAL A 26 -9.27 8.70 10.29
C VAL A 26 -8.84 9.81 9.35
N GLU A 27 -7.79 10.54 9.72
CA GLU A 27 -7.13 11.49 8.84
C GLU A 27 -6.07 10.76 8.01
N GLN A 28 -6.06 11.00 6.70
CA GLN A 28 -5.13 10.40 5.76
C GLN A 28 -4.44 11.48 4.96
N ASP A 29 -3.14 11.30 4.74
CA ASP A 29 -2.41 12.02 3.71
C ASP A 29 -2.84 11.51 2.33
N TYR A 30 -2.96 12.41 1.36
CA TYR A 30 -3.11 12.01 -0.04
C TYR A 30 -1.81 11.32 -0.51
N PRO A 31 -1.89 10.14 -1.16
CA PRO A 31 -0.69 9.51 -1.68
C PRO A 31 -0.11 10.36 -2.81
N PRO A 32 1.24 10.44 -2.95
CA PRO A 32 1.88 11.28 -3.95
C PRO A 32 1.37 11.06 -5.38
N TYR A 33 1.12 9.80 -5.75
CA TYR A 33 0.49 9.46 -7.02
C TYR A 33 -1.04 9.46 -6.89
N SER A 34 -1.61 10.66 -6.76
CA SER A 34 -3.06 10.93 -6.77
C SER A 34 -3.41 12.15 -7.60
N SER A 35 -4.67 12.23 -8.03
CA SER A 35 -5.20 13.35 -8.81
C SER A 35 -5.58 14.57 -7.96
N LYS A 36 -5.22 14.59 -6.67
CA LYS A 36 -5.54 15.72 -5.79
C LYS A 36 -4.77 16.96 -6.26
N PRO A 37 -5.44 18.09 -6.58
CA PRO A 37 -4.75 19.32 -6.92
C PRO A 37 -4.11 19.96 -5.69
N VAL A 38 -2.88 20.42 -5.85
CA VAL A 38 -2.11 21.24 -4.90
C VAL A 38 -1.52 22.39 -5.72
N ASP A 39 -1.82 23.62 -5.34
CA ASP A 39 -1.38 24.84 -6.03
C ASP A 39 -1.60 24.83 -7.56
N GLY A 40 -2.79 24.38 -7.96
CA GLY A 40 -3.19 24.31 -9.38
C GLY A 40 -2.60 23.13 -10.16
N LYS A 41 -1.80 22.26 -9.52
CA LYS A 41 -1.17 21.12 -10.15
C LYS A 41 -1.58 19.79 -9.49
N PRO A 42 -1.91 18.73 -10.24
CA PRO A 42 -2.15 17.41 -9.66
C PRO A 42 -0.92 16.88 -8.92
N LEU A 43 -1.12 16.29 -7.74
CA LEU A 43 -0.03 15.81 -6.88
C LEU A 43 0.88 14.79 -7.58
N PHE A 44 0.34 13.92 -8.45
CA PHE A 44 1.16 12.98 -9.21
C PHE A 44 2.14 13.66 -10.18
N GLN A 45 1.83 14.85 -10.69
CA GLN A 45 2.74 15.60 -11.55
C GLN A 45 3.89 16.20 -10.72
N ILE A 46 3.57 16.76 -9.56
CA ILE A 46 4.57 17.25 -8.60
C ILE A 46 5.51 16.09 -8.19
N ALA A 47 4.95 14.91 -7.93
CA ALA A 47 5.72 13.70 -7.64
C ALA A 47 6.67 13.27 -8.77
N ARG A 48 6.23 13.36 -10.02
CA ARG A 48 7.07 13.04 -11.20
C ARG A 48 8.22 14.03 -11.37
N GLU A 49 8.04 15.28 -10.96
CA GLU A 49 9.03 16.34 -11.08
C GLU A 49 9.96 16.43 -9.85
N GLY A 50 9.75 15.58 -8.84
CA GLY A 50 10.56 15.55 -7.62
C GLY A 50 10.21 16.64 -6.60
N GLY A 51 9.17 17.45 -6.83
CA GLY A 51 8.81 18.60 -5.99
C GLY A 51 8.06 18.28 -4.70
N LEU A 52 7.98 17.01 -4.29
CA LEU A 52 7.25 16.64 -3.05
C LEU A 52 7.91 17.19 -1.79
N ALA A 53 9.21 17.46 -1.82
CA ALA A 53 9.95 18.00 -0.68
C ALA A 53 9.61 19.47 -0.41
N ASP A 54 9.07 20.18 -1.40
CA ASP A 54 8.80 21.61 -1.35
C ASP A 54 7.34 21.93 -0.96
N ILE A 55 6.52 20.91 -0.72
CA ILE A 55 5.10 21.05 -0.40
C ILE A 55 4.72 20.29 0.87
N GLU A 56 3.67 20.77 1.54
CA GLU A 56 2.96 19.97 2.55
C GLU A 56 1.94 19.08 1.85
N ILE A 57 2.00 17.77 2.11
CA ILE A 57 1.04 16.82 1.53
C ILE A 57 -0.33 17.09 2.16
N PRO A 58 -1.37 17.38 1.37
CA PRO A 58 -2.69 17.66 1.92
C PRO A 58 -3.24 16.43 2.65
N LYS A 59 -4.13 16.69 3.60
CA LYS A 59 -4.84 15.67 4.37
C LYS A 59 -6.34 15.73 4.14
N HIS A 60 -7.01 14.62 4.39
CA HIS A 60 -8.47 14.57 4.43
C HIS A 60 -8.95 13.51 5.42
N LYS A 61 -10.18 13.71 5.91
CA LYS A 61 -10.85 12.75 6.78
C LYS A 61 -11.60 11.72 5.96
N VAL A 62 -11.51 10.47 6.37
CA VAL A 62 -12.27 9.35 5.81
C VAL A 62 -12.87 8.53 6.93
N LYS A 63 -14.00 7.89 6.63
CA LYS A 63 -14.65 6.96 7.56
C LYS A 63 -14.33 5.54 7.14
N ILE A 64 -13.72 4.76 8.03
CA ILE A 64 -13.52 3.33 7.88
C ILE A 64 -14.48 2.65 8.85
N SER A 65 -15.44 1.90 8.31
CA SER A 65 -16.47 1.25 9.13
C SER A 65 -16.04 -0.13 9.62
N LYS A 66 -15.20 -0.83 8.86
CA LYS A 66 -14.76 -2.19 9.20
C LYS A 66 -13.46 -2.54 8.51
N ILE A 67 -12.60 -3.27 9.22
CA ILE A 67 -11.43 -3.95 8.67
C ILE A 67 -11.45 -5.39 9.17
N ASP A 68 -11.36 -6.36 8.25
CA ASP A 68 -11.22 -7.78 8.58
C ASP A 68 -9.94 -8.34 7.95
N ILE A 69 -9.17 -9.14 8.70
CA ILE A 69 -8.08 -9.94 8.14
C ILE A 69 -8.69 -11.19 7.48
N LEU A 70 -8.37 -11.42 6.20
CA LEU A 70 -8.87 -12.55 5.42
C LEU A 70 -7.85 -13.67 5.26
N GLU A 71 -6.58 -13.33 5.06
CA GLU A 71 -5.50 -14.29 4.79
C GLU A 71 -4.17 -13.69 5.24
N GLU A 72 -3.32 -14.53 5.82
CA GLU A 72 -1.93 -14.23 6.13
C GLU A 72 -1.07 -15.29 5.47
N LYS A 73 -0.06 -14.88 4.72
CA LYS A 73 0.88 -15.78 4.05
C LYS A 73 2.24 -15.13 3.89
N THR A 74 3.21 -15.89 3.43
CA THR A 74 4.50 -15.37 2.97
C THR A 74 4.64 -15.55 1.46
N ILE A 75 5.49 -14.72 0.86
CA ILE A 75 5.96 -14.89 -0.52
C ILE A 75 7.49 -14.89 -0.52
N SER A 76 8.10 -15.81 -1.26
CA SER A 76 9.55 -15.79 -1.45
C SER A 76 9.96 -14.53 -2.22
N LYS A 77 11.20 -14.06 -2.03
CA LYS A 77 11.71 -12.91 -2.79
C LYS A 77 11.70 -13.14 -4.30
N ASP A 78 11.95 -14.38 -4.73
CA ASP A 78 11.97 -14.75 -6.14
C ASP A 78 10.55 -14.75 -6.73
N ASP A 79 9.57 -15.29 -6.02
CA ASP A 79 8.17 -15.29 -6.48
C ASP A 79 7.55 -13.90 -6.41
N LEU A 80 7.97 -13.07 -5.44
CA LEU A 80 7.61 -11.66 -5.39
C LEU A 80 8.12 -10.92 -6.64
N LEU A 81 9.39 -11.10 -7.01
CA LEU A 81 9.96 -10.46 -8.19
C LEU A 81 9.29 -10.95 -9.48
N LYS A 82 9.01 -12.26 -9.61
CA LYS A 82 8.25 -12.81 -10.74
C LYS A 82 6.86 -12.18 -10.84
N HIS A 83 6.15 -12.07 -9.72
CA HIS A 83 4.83 -11.45 -9.69
C HIS A 83 4.87 -9.98 -10.07
N VAL A 84 5.82 -9.20 -9.51
CA VAL A 84 6.00 -7.79 -9.86
C VAL A 84 6.26 -7.63 -11.35
N ARG A 85 7.18 -8.41 -11.93
CA ARG A 85 7.45 -8.41 -13.38
C ARG A 85 6.18 -8.67 -14.18
N SER A 86 5.42 -9.71 -13.82
CA SER A 86 4.18 -10.06 -14.49
C SER A 86 3.14 -8.94 -14.44
N VAL A 87 2.95 -8.31 -13.28
CA VAL A 87 1.98 -7.20 -13.12
C VAL A 87 2.43 -5.98 -13.91
N VAL A 88 3.70 -5.58 -13.76
CA VAL A 88 4.22 -4.37 -14.43
C VAL A 88 4.16 -4.54 -15.95
N SER A 89 4.55 -5.70 -16.49
CA SER A 89 4.50 -5.97 -17.94
C SER A 89 3.08 -6.09 -18.51
N SER A 90 2.04 -6.24 -17.67
CA SER A 90 0.65 -6.30 -18.12
C SER A 90 0.00 -4.94 -18.34
N VAL A 91 0.70 -3.86 -17.97
CA VAL A 91 0.24 -2.49 -18.16
C VAL A 91 0.75 -1.97 -19.50
N ASP A 92 -0.09 -1.23 -20.22
CA ASP A 92 0.25 -0.56 -21.48
C ASP A 92 0.10 0.97 -21.32
N GLY A 93 0.94 1.75 -22.00
CA GLY A 93 0.94 3.23 -21.97
C GLY A 93 2.23 3.87 -21.43
N ASP A 94 2.21 5.21 -21.31
CA ASP A 94 3.34 6.02 -20.82
C ASP A 94 3.48 5.94 -19.29
N PHE A 95 3.95 4.79 -18.81
CA PHE A 95 4.25 4.52 -17.41
C PHE A 95 5.74 4.27 -17.20
N ARG A 96 6.21 4.49 -15.97
CA ARG A 96 7.62 4.31 -15.56
C ARG A 96 8.00 2.83 -15.35
N GLN A 97 7.53 1.92 -16.20
CA GLN A 97 7.65 0.48 -16.02
C GLN A 97 9.12 0.04 -15.90
N GLU A 98 9.99 0.52 -16.79
CA GLU A 98 11.42 0.18 -16.75
C GLU A 98 12.10 0.59 -15.44
N GLU A 99 11.81 1.81 -14.96
CA GLU A 99 12.37 2.32 -13.71
C GLU A 99 11.84 1.53 -12.51
N ILE A 100 10.53 1.26 -12.47
CA ILE A 100 9.90 0.45 -11.43
C ILE A 100 10.54 -0.94 -11.37
N LEU A 101 10.75 -1.60 -12.51
CA LEU A 101 11.39 -2.92 -12.55
C LEU A 101 12.82 -2.88 -12.05
N LYS A 102 13.63 -1.89 -12.48
CA LYS A 102 15.01 -1.70 -11.99
C LYS A 102 15.05 -1.49 -10.48
N ASP A 103 14.14 -0.69 -9.93
CA ASP A 103 14.04 -0.45 -8.49
C ASP A 103 13.70 -1.71 -7.71
N TRP A 104 12.75 -2.51 -8.20
CA TRP A 104 12.41 -3.80 -7.59
C TRP A 104 13.54 -4.81 -7.67
N GLU A 105 14.21 -4.93 -8.82
CA GLU A 105 15.35 -5.83 -9.00
C GLU A 105 16.50 -5.47 -8.07
N ARG A 106 16.80 -4.17 -7.95
CA ARG A 106 17.80 -3.66 -6.99
C ARG A 106 17.39 -3.98 -5.55
N PHE A 107 16.18 -3.63 -5.15
CA PHE A 107 15.69 -3.87 -3.79
C PHE A 107 15.74 -5.35 -3.41
N ILE A 108 15.28 -6.24 -4.29
CA ILE A 108 15.30 -7.68 -4.05
C ILE A 108 16.72 -8.24 -4.07
N GLY A 109 17.57 -7.77 -4.99
CA GLY A 109 18.96 -8.22 -5.13
C GLY A 109 19.85 -7.81 -3.95
N GLU A 110 19.60 -6.65 -3.36
CA GLU A 110 20.33 -6.14 -2.18
C GLU A 110 19.74 -6.61 -0.85
N SER A 111 18.54 -7.19 -0.84
CA SER A 111 17.83 -7.58 0.36
C SER A 111 18.32 -8.92 0.93
N GLU A 112 18.68 -8.94 2.22
CA GLU A 112 18.93 -10.16 2.99
C GLU A 112 17.64 -10.93 3.35
N ILE A 113 16.47 -10.31 3.17
CA ILE A 113 15.15 -10.91 3.42
C ILE A 113 14.83 -11.90 2.29
N ASN A 114 14.55 -13.15 2.65
CA ASN A 114 14.19 -14.20 1.69
C ASN A 114 12.68 -14.41 1.54
N GLU A 115 11.89 -13.99 2.54
CA GLU A 115 10.43 -14.11 2.52
C GLU A 115 9.78 -12.83 3.05
N PHE A 116 8.70 -12.41 2.40
CA PHE A 116 7.94 -11.22 2.76
C PHE A 116 6.55 -11.62 3.27
N PRO A 117 6.10 -11.09 4.42
CA PRO A 117 4.74 -11.31 4.89
C PRO A 117 3.74 -10.55 4.01
N ILE A 118 2.63 -11.21 3.69
CA ILE A 118 1.48 -10.64 3.00
C ILE A 118 0.26 -10.85 3.89
N VAL A 119 -0.41 -9.75 4.23
CA VAL A 119 -1.71 -9.77 4.89
C VAL A 119 -2.77 -9.23 3.96
N LYS A 120 -3.77 -10.05 3.68
CA LYS A 120 -4.95 -9.68 2.92
C LYS A 120 -6.01 -9.19 3.89
N ILE A 121 -6.42 -7.94 3.72
CA ILE A 121 -7.49 -7.33 4.50
C ILE A 121 -8.70 -7.01 3.60
N LEU A 122 -9.89 -7.04 4.19
CA LEU A 122 -11.10 -6.49 3.62
C LEU A 122 -11.45 -5.21 4.36
N VAL A 123 -11.63 -4.12 3.62
CA VAL A 123 -11.92 -2.80 4.20
C VAL A 123 -13.27 -2.30 3.68
N SER A 124 -14.13 -1.91 4.62
CA SER A 124 -15.36 -1.15 4.36
C SER A 124 -15.13 0.31 4.73
N CYS A 125 -15.35 1.22 3.79
CA CYS A 125 -15.03 2.63 3.98
C CYS A 125 -15.96 3.55 3.19
N GLY A 126 -15.99 4.82 3.57
CA GLY A 126 -16.59 5.91 2.80
C GLY A 126 -15.75 6.31 1.58
N SER A 127 -16.25 7.29 0.84
CA SER A 127 -15.56 7.86 -0.32
C SER A 127 -14.23 8.50 0.07
N GLY A 128 -13.22 8.37 -0.80
CA GLY A 128 -11.93 9.04 -0.63
C GLY A 128 -10.91 8.29 0.24
N ALA A 129 -11.23 7.11 0.77
CA ALA A 129 -10.26 6.30 1.49
C ALA A 129 -9.17 5.76 0.55
N TYR A 130 -7.90 5.96 0.92
CA TYR A 130 -6.75 5.46 0.17
C TYR A 130 -6.17 4.22 0.85
N MET A 131 -6.42 3.04 0.27
CA MET A 131 -5.86 1.77 0.76
C MET A 131 -4.33 1.76 0.78
N ARG A 132 -3.69 2.52 -0.13
CA ARG A 132 -2.23 2.73 -0.15
C ARG A 132 -1.74 3.45 1.11
N THR A 133 -2.48 4.46 1.57
CA THR A 133 -2.16 5.18 2.81
C THR A 133 -2.34 4.26 4.02
N ILE A 134 -3.40 3.46 4.08
CA ILE A 134 -3.58 2.44 5.14
C ILE A 134 -2.39 1.49 5.19
N ALA A 135 -1.96 0.95 4.04
CA ALA A 135 -0.82 0.05 3.99
C ALA A 135 0.48 0.70 4.48
N HIS A 136 0.71 1.97 4.17
CA HIS A 136 1.89 2.71 4.62
C HIS A 136 1.86 3.00 6.13
N GLU A 137 0.73 3.49 6.64
CA GLU A 137 0.57 3.80 8.07
C GLU A 137 0.62 2.53 8.94
N LEU A 138 0.08 1.41 8.46
CA LEU A 138 0.22 0.12 9.13
C LEU A 138 1.70 -0.24 9.36
N GLY A 139 2.55 -0.02 8.36
CA GLY A 139 3.99 -0.25 8.49
C GLY A 139 4.61 0.61 9.58
N LYS A 140 4.30 1.92 9.57
CA LYS A 140 4.78 2.84 10.61
C LYS A 140 4.39 2.39 12.01
N VAL A 141 3.13 1.99 12.20
CA VAL A 141 2.63 1.48 13.50
C VAL A 141 3.38 0.22 13.92
N LEU A 142 3.68 -0.67 12.97
CA LEU A 142 4.40 -1.92 13.20
C LEU A 142 5.93 -1.74 13.27
N GLY A 143 6.46 -0.53 13.02
CA GLY A 143 7.90 -0.27 12.97
C GLY A 143 8.61 -0.89 11.76
N VAL A 144 7.88 -1.23 10.69
CA VAL A 144 8.41 -1.82 9.46
C VAL A 144 7.99 -1.02 8.22
N LYS A 145 8.60 -1.28 7.07
CA LYS A 145 8.09 -0.75 5.80
C LYS A 145 7.02 -1.70 5.27
N SER A 146 5.90 -1.15 4.82
CA SER A 146 4.86 -1.90 4.12
C SER A 146 4.25 -1.09 2.99
N ILE A 147 3.76 -1.81 1.99
CA ILE A 147 3.15 -1.25 0.79
C ILE A 147 1.84 -1.98 0.48
N ALA A 148 0.98 -1.36 -0.31
CA ALA A 148 -0.16 -2.06 -0.88
C ALA A 148 0.31 -2.96 -2.04
N TYR A 149 0.33 -4.27 -1.80
CA TYR A 149 0.75 -5.26 -2.79
C TYR A 149 -0.28 -5.50 -3.91
N HIS A 150 -1.57 -5.54 -3.55
CA HIS A 150 -2.67 -5.70 -4.49
C HIS A 150 -3.94 -5.07 -3.93
N ILE A 151 -4.69 -4.34 -4.75
CA ILE A 151 -5.94 -3.67 -4.37
C ILE A 151 -7.02 -4.08 -5.36
N LYS A 152 -8.14 -4.61 -4.85
CA LYS A 152 -9.32 -4.93 -5.64
C LYS A 152 -10.56 -4.35 -4.97
N ARG A 153 -11.24 -3.45 -5.66
CA ARG A 153 -12.53 -2.93 -5.22
C ARG A 153 -13.61 -3.97 -5.56
N THR A 154 -14.24 -4.53 -4.54
CA THR A 154 -15.25 -5.60 -4.68
C THR A 154 -16.67 -5.08 -4.70
N LYS A 155 -16.95 -3.90 -4.15
CA LYS A 155 -18.29 -3.31 -4.05
C LYS A 155 -18.24 -1.78 -4.09
N ILE A 156 -19.27 -1.13 -4.66
CA ILE A 156 -19.51 0.32 -4.64
C ILE A 156 -21.00 0.55 -4.36
N GLY A 157 -21.34 1.10 -3.19
CA GLY A 157 -22.75 1.23 -2.81
C GLY A 157 -23.43 -0.14 -2.89
N GLU A 158 -24.53 -0.25 -3.65
CA GLU A 158 -25.25 -1.51 -3.84
C GLU A 158 -24.67 -2.42 -4.94
N TYR A 159 -23.68 -1.97 -5.70
CA TYR A 159 -23.13 -2.69 -6.84
C TYR A 159 -21.94 -3.56 -6.42
N ASP A 160 -22.09 -4.89 -6.51
CA ASP A 160 -21.02 -5.87 -6.27
C ASP A 160 -20.29 -6.20 -7.58
N ILE A 161 -19.00 -6.51 -7.54
CA ILE A 161 -18.23 -6.92 -8.71
C ILE A 161 -18.81 -8.16 -9.41
N LYS A 162 -19.51 -9.03 -8.68
CA LYS A 162 -20.22 -10.19 -9.24
C LYS A 162 -21.50 -9.81 -10.01
N SER A 163 -21.98 -8.58 -9.85
CA SER A 163 -23.16 -8.07 -10.57
C SER A 163 -22.82 -7.51 -11.96
N VAL A 164 -21.54 -7.41 -12.30
CA VAL A 164 -21.08 -7.00 -13.63
C VAL A 164 -21.11 -8.24 -14.54
N LYS A 165 -22.03 -8.25 -15.51
CA LYS A 165 -22.08 -9.24 -16.59
C LYS A 165 -20.89 -9.10 -17.52
#